data_AF-A0A3M7TLW3-F1
#
_entry.id   AF-A0A3M7TLW3-F1
#
_cell.length_a   1.000
_cell.length_b   1.000
_cell.length_c   1.000
_cell.angle_alpha   90.00
_cell.angle_beta   90.00
_cell.angle_gamma   90.00
#
_symmetry.space_group_name_H-M   'P 1'
#
loop_
_entity.id
_entity.type
_entity.pdbx_description
1 polymer ?
#
loop_
_entity_poly.entity_id
_entity_poly.type
_entity_poly.pdbx_seq_one_letter_code
_entity_poly.pdbx_strand_id
1 'polypeptide(L)'
;MNNNFNKSFEKDKNLKISEEVHSKLTNLKKQFRFSTFDSLILYLLNEKKSDIEQYFEMKIKENVLIKIENNINDRIDSIQKRLSKFGTLYFDKIIDLYNLHEASTIDILKGINEKYQKENTSSANISKDDIEIEKIKIENRKLLQDSLNNDTIVQNLEEKIRLIKSRFELKSGAFSKSYEAKISISDFEDIFK
;
A
#
# COMPACT_ATOMS: atom_id res chain seq x y z
N MET A 1 20.16 -29.25 27.31
CA MET A 1 21.25 -28.94 26.37
C MET A 1 21.39 -27.43 26.25
N ASN A 2 22.58 -26.95 26.65
CA ASN A 2 23.25 -25.69 26.34
C ASN A 2 22.58 -24.35 26.66
N ASN A 3 22.71 -23.96 27.93
CA ASN A 3 22.97 -22.57 28.32
C ASN A 3 24.32 -22.12 27.75
N ASN A 4 24.33 -21.27 26.72
CA ASN A 4 25.55 -20.65 26.19
C ASN A 4 25.38 -19.13 25.97
N PHE A 5 24.80 -18.44 26.96
CA PHE A 5 24.83 -16.97 27.07
C PHE A 5 25.73 -16.55 28.24
N ASN A 6 26.96 -17.05 28.27
CA ASN A 6 28.04 -16.47 29.08
C ASN A 6 29.33 -16.53 28.28
N LYS A 7 29.36 -15.82 27.14
CA LYS A 7 30.64 -15.35 26.61
C LYS A 7 31.01 -14.11 27.41
N SER A 8 31.94 -14.34 28.33
CA SER A 8 32.69 -13.36 29.09
C SER A 8 33.03 -12.13 28.25
N PHE A 9 32.47 -10.98 28.61
CA PHE A 9 33.14 -9.71 28.37
C PHE A 9 34.33 -9.63 29.33
N GLU A 10 35.41 -10.35 29.04
CA GLU A 10 36.71 -9.92 29.55
C GLU A 10 37.01 -8.59 28.88
N LYS A 11 36.66 -7.50 29.57
CA LYS A 11 37.09 -6.16 29.19
C LYS A 11 38.61 -6.18 29.16
N ASP A 12 39.19 -6.05 27.98
CA ASP A 12 40.59 -5.67 27.82
C ASP A 12 40.85 -4.46 28.73
N LYS A 13 41.61 -4.66 29.81
CA LYS A 13 41.93 -3.60 30.79
C LYS A 13 42.87 -2.53 30.22
N ASN A 14 43.36 -2.74 28.99
CA ASN A 14 44.32 -1.87 28.34
C ASN A 14 43.62 -1.05 27.23
N LEU A 15 43.34 0.22 27.53
CA LEU A 15 42.81 1.17 26.57
C LEU A 15 43.88 1.50 25.51
N LYS A 16 43.67 1.08 24.26
CA LYS A 16 44.53 1.48 23.14
C LYS A 16 44.11 2.86 22.64
N ILE A 17 45.02 3.82 22.72
CA ILE A 17 44.83 5.20 22.25
C ILE A 17 45.94 5.57 21.26
N SER A 18 45.68 6.54 20.38
CA SER A 18 46.72 7.06 19.49
C SER A 18 47.83 7.77 20.27
N GLU A 19 49.04 7.83 19.70
CA GLU A 19 50.19 8.51 20.32
C GLU A 19 49.90 9.98 20.62
N GLU A 20 49.17 10.65 19.74
CA GLU A 20 48.76 12.05 19.94
C GLU A 20 47.88 12.22 21.19
N VAL A 21 46.91 11.32 21.38
CA VAL A 21 46.01 11.32 22.55
C VAL A 21 46.80 10.97 23.82
N HIS A 22 47.76 10.04 23.72
CA HIS A 22 48.63 9.69 24.84
C HIS A 22 49.51 10.86 25.30
N SER A 23 50.08 11.61 24.35
CA SER A 23 50.87 12.82 24.61
C SER A 23 50.03 13.90 25.31
N LYS A 24 48.82 14.15 24.79
CA LYS A 24 47.87 15.10 25.40
C LYS A 24 47.47 14.68 26.81
N LEU A 25 47.14 13.41 27.04
CA LEU A 25 46.80 12.89 28.36
C LEU A 25 47.96 12.99 29.35
N THR A 26 49.19 12.75 28.89
CA THR A 26 50.39 12.87 29.72
C THR A 26 50.62 14.32 30.16
N ASN A 27 50.42 15.28 29.26
CA ASN A 27 50.52 16.70 29.59
C ASN A 27 49.42 17.14 30.56
N LEU A 28 48.17 16.72 30.33
CA LEU A 28 47.05 16.99 31.23
C LEU A 28 47.29 16.38 32.63
N LYS A 29 47.78 15.13 32.69
CA LYS A 29 48.12 14.46 33.95
C LYS A 29 49.13 15.26 34.77
N LYS A 30 50.17 15.79 34.11
CA LYS A 30 51.19 16.65 34.75
C LYS A 30 50.62 18.00 35.21
N GLN A 31 49.81 18.66 34.38
CA GLN A 31 49.22 19.95 34.69
C GLN A 31 48.26 19.89 35.88
N PHE A 32 47.38 18.89 35.91
CA PHE A 32 46.42 18.68 36.99
C PHE A 32 46.96 17.86 38.16
N ARG A 33 48.24 17.45 38.11
CA ARG A 33 48.97 16.72 39.15
C ARG A 33 48.30 15.40 39.59
N PHE A 34 47.69 14.68 38.65
CA PHE A 34 47.14 13.35 38.92
C PHE A 34 48.26 12.30 38.99
N SER A 35 48.16 11.37 39.95
CA SER A 35 49.14 10.30 40.15
C SER A 35 49.02 9.17 39.12
N THR A 36 47.81 8.88 38.64
CA THR A 36 47.50 7.81 37.67
C THR A 36 46.74 8.36 36.46
N PHE A 37 46.77 7.65 35.33
CA PHE A 37 45.91 8.02 34.19
C PHE A 37 44.43 7.75 34.49
N ASP A 38 44.13 6.71 35.26
CA ASP A 38 42.75 6.38 35.64
C ASP A 38 42.09 7.49 36.45
N SER A 39 42.82 8.12 37.38
CA SER A 39 42.29 9.24 38.16
C SER A 39 42.02 10.48 37.30
N LEU A 40 42.90 10.77 36.34
CA LEU A 40 42.65 11.83 35.34
C LEU A 40 41.43 11.50 34.48
N ILE A 41 41.29 10.26 34.00
CA ILE A 41 40.17 9.85 33.15
C ILE A 41 38.85 9.97 33.93
N LEU A 42 38.80 9.50 35.18
CA LEU A 42 37.63 9.63 36.04
C LEU A 42 37.26 11.10 36.29
N TYR A 43 38.26 11.95 36.49
CA TYR A 43 38.05 13.39 36.64
C TYR A 43 37.45 14.01 35.37
N LEU A 44 38.01 13.71 34.20
CA LEU A 44 37.50 14.20 32.91
C LEU A 44 36.08 13.71 32.62
N LEU A 45 35.77 12.45 32.96
CA LEU A 45 34.42 11.89 32.84
C LEU A 45 33.42 12.58 33.77
N ASN A 46 33.84 12.96 34.99
CA ASN A 46 32.97 13.67 35.92
C ASN A 46 32.75 15.13 35.50
N GLU A 47 33.78 15.84 35.06
CA GLU A 47 33.67 17.22 34.53
C GLU A 47 32.74 17.28 33.30
N LYS A 48 32.74 16.20 32.49
CA LYS A 48 31.95 16.09 31.27
C LYS A 48 30.70 15.25 31.42
N LYS A 49 30.27 14.96 32.66
CA LYS A 49 29.15 14.06 32.93
C LYS A 49 27.87 14.48 32.21
N SER A 50 27.52 15.76 32.26
CA SER A 50 26.32 16.28 31.57
C SER A 50 26.43 16.19 30.04
N ASP A 51 27.58 16.53 29.48
CA ASP A 51 27.83 16.45 28.03
C ASP A 51 27.77 14.98 27.53
N ILE A 52 28.30 14.04 28.34
CA ILE A 52 28.31 12.61 28.05
C ILE A 52 26.89 12.03 28.12
N GLU A 53 26.14 12.36 29.17
CA GLU A 53 24.73 11.94 29.33
C GLU A 53 23.88 12.46 28.16
N GLN A 54 24.02 13.74 27.79
CA GLN A 54 23.34 14.32 26.62
C GLN A 54 23.75 13.64 25.31
N TYR A 55 25.02 13.32 25.13
CA TYR A 55 25.49 12.60 23.95
C TYR A 55 24.88 11.20 23.85
N PHE A 56 24.80 10.46 24.95
CA PHE A 56 24.14 9.15 24.98
C PHE A 56 22.64 9.25 24.69
N GLU A 57 21.94 10.22 25.30
CA GLU A 57 20.53 10.45 25.00
C GLU A 57 20.30 10.81 23.53
N MET A 58 21.15 11.66 22.96
CA MET A 58 21.09 12.04 21.54
C MET A 58 21.31 10.81 20.63
N LYS A 59 22.33 9.99 20.92
CA LYS A 59 22.59 8.72 20.23
C LYS A 59 21.42 7.75 20.31
N ILE A 60 20.77 7.66 21.48
CA ILE A 60 19.58 6.80 21.65
C ILE A 60 18.42 7.34 20.81
N LYS A 61 18.15 8.65 20.86
CA LYS A 61 17.11 9.29 20.04
C LYS A 61 17.35 9.09 18.54
N GLU A 62 18.57 9.27 18.08
CA GLU A 62 18.98 9.05 16.70
C GLU A 62 18.74 7.60 16.26
N ASN A 63 19.14 6.62 17.07
CA ASN A 63 18.87 5.20 16.79
C ASN A 63 17.38 4.86 16.76
N VAL A 64 16.57 5.51 17.61
CA VAL A 64 15.11 5.35 17.60
C VAL A 64 14.52 5.94 16.32
N LEU A 65 14.97 7.11 15.89
CA LEU A 65 14.54 7.73 14.63
C LEU A 65 14.87 6.85 13.43
N ILE A 66 16.08 6.32 13.34
CA ILE A 66 16.49 5.40 12.27
C ILE A 66 15.60 4.15 12.24
N LYS A 67 15.26 3.59 13.41
CA LYS A 67 14.33 2.44 13.49
C LYS A 67 12.93 2.78 13.02
N ILE A 68 12.42 3.98 13.35
CA ILE A 68 11.11 4.44 12.91
C ILE A 68 11.11 4.64 11.39
N GLU A 69 12.14 5.29 10.85
CA GLU A 69 12.29 5.54 9.42
C GLU A 69 12.35 4.22 8.62
N ASN A 70 13.15 3.25 9.07
CA ASN A 70 13.21 1.93 8.45
C ASN A 70 11.85 1.23 8.46
N ASN A 71 11.10 1.29 9.58
CA ASN A 71 9.77 0.69 9.66
C ASN A 71 8.75 1.38 8.74
N ILE A 72 8.84 2.70 8.61
CA ILE A 72 8.00 3.44 7.65
C ILE A 72 8.30 3.00 6.21
N ASN A 73 9.58 2.89 5.85
CA ASN A 73 10.00 2.45 4.52
C ASN A 73 9.54 1.01 4.24
N ASP A 74 9.69 0.08 5.18
CA ASP A 74 9.19 -1.29 5.05
C ASP A 74 7.66 -1.35 4.83
N ARG A 75 6.91 -0.48 5.52
CA ARG A 75 5.46 -0.37 5.35
C ARG A 75 5.10 0.21 3.97
N ILE A 76 5.82 1.22 3.50
CA ILE A 76 5.62 1.81 2.17
C ILE A 76 5.87 0.74 1.09
N ASP A 77 6.97 0.01 1.17
CA ASP A 77 7.32 -1.07 0.24
C ASP A 77 6.26 -2.19 0.22
N SER A 78 5.77 -2.58 1.40
CA SER A 78 4.70 -3.59 1.52
C SER A 78 3.40 -3.13 0.88
N ILE A 79 3.02 -1.86 1.08
CA ILE A 79 1.83 -1.26 0.45
C ILE A 79 2.02 -1.17 -1.06
N GLN A 80 3.17 -0.73 -1.55
CA GLN A 80 3.48 -0.66 -2.99
C GLN A 80 3.41 -2.04 -3.64
N LYS A 81 3.98 -3.09 -3.03
CA LYS A 81 3.89 -4.47 -3.54
C LYS A 81 2.44 -4.93 -3.65
N ARG A 82 1.62 -4.64 -2.64
CA ARG A 82 0.18 -4.95 -2.67
C ARG A 82 -0.53 -4.19 -3.79
N LEU A 83 -0.31 -2.89 -3.93
CA LEU A 83 -0.92 -2.06 -4.97
C LEU A 83 -0.51 -2.50 -6.37
N SER A 84 0.77 -2.84 -6.57
CA SER A 84 1.29 -3.40 -7.83
C SER A 84 0.58 -4.71 -8.19
N LYS A 85 0.29 -5.57 -7.19
CA LYS A 85 -0.51 -6.79 -7.39
C LYS A 85 -1.97 -6.49 -7.78
N PHE A 86 -2.56 -5.39 -7.29
CA PHE A 86 -3.88 -4.94 -7.76
C PHE A 86 -3.83 -4.40 -9.19
N GLY A 87 -2.75 -3.68 -9.55
CA GLY A 87 -2.43 -3.29 -10.93
C GLY A 87 -2.54 -4.48 -11.89
N THR A 88 -1.74 -5.50 -11.62
CA THR A 88 -1.67 -6.72 -12.45
C THR A 88 -2.94 -7.57 -12.40
N LEU A 89 -3.62 -7.68 -11.25
CA LEU A 89 -4.80 -8.55 -11.16
C LEU A 89 -6.05 -7.97 -11.79
N TYR A 90 -6.21 -6.65 -11.80
CA TYR A 90 -7.45 -6.00 -12.20
C TYR A 90 -7.29 -5.16 -13.47
N PHE A 91 -6.25 -4.32 -13.57
CA PHE A 91 -6.11 -3.46 -14.75
C PHE A 91 -5.65 -4.25 -15.97
N ASP A 92 -4.67 -5.14 -15.84
CA ASP A 92 -4.23 -5.96 -16.98
C ASP A 92 -5.37 -6.86 -17.46
N LYS A 93 -6.17 -7.43 -16.55
CA LYS A 93 -7.36 -8.22 -16.93
C LYS A 93 -8.43 -7.40 -17.63
N ILE A 94 -8.67 -6.16 -17.22
CA ILE A 94 -9.62 -5.26 -17.89
C ILE A 94 -9.13 -4.96 -19.31
N ILE A 95 -7.84 -4.72 -19.48
CA ILE A 95 -7.22 -4.47 -20.79
C ILE A 95 -7.31 -5.73 -21.67
N ASP A 96 -7.00 -6.91 -21.13
CA ASP A 96 -7.11 -8.17 -21.85
C ASP A 96 -8.55 -8.45 -22.29
N LEU A 97 -9.53 -8.20 -21.41
CA LEU A 97 -10.95 -8.38 -21.71
C LEU A 97 -11.43 -7.40 -22.78
N TYR A 98 -10.97 -6.14 -22.71
CA TYR A 98 -11.25 -5.12 -23.72
C TYR A 98 -10.68 -5.53 -25.08
N ASN A 99 -9.41 -5.94 -25.14
CA ASN A 99 -8.75 -6.38 -26.37
C ASN A 99 -9.45 -7.62 -26.97
N LEU A 100 -9.90 -8.55 -26.12
CA LEU A 100 -10.65 -9.73 -26.56
C LEU A 100 -12.02 -9.34 -27.15
N HIS A 101 -12.72 -8.39 -26.50
CA HIS A 101 -14.01 -7.90 -26.99
C HIS A 101 -13.85 -7.12 -28.30
N GLU A 102 -12.81 -6.30 -28.44
CA GLU A 102 -12.47 -5.59 -29.66
C GLU A 102 -12.19 -6.57 -30.81
N ALA A 103 -11.34 -7.58 -30.58
CA ALA A 103 -11.05 -8.62 -31.56
C ALA A 103 -12.32 -9.38 -31.98
N SER A 104 -13.15 -9.79 -31.02
CA SER A 104 -14.42 -10.47 -31.31
C SER A 104 -15.38 -9.59 -32.11
N THR A 105 -15.47 -8.29 -31.79
CA THR A 105 -16.31 -7.35 -32.54
C THR A 105 -15.82 -7.19 -33.97
N ILE A 106 -14.50 -7.10 -34.18
CA ILE A 106 -13.89 -7.05 -35.51
C ILE A 106 -14.20 -8.32 -36.31
N ASP A 107 -14.11 -9.50 -35.70
CA ASP A 107 -14.39 -10.76 -36.38
C ASP A 107 -15.87 -10.92 -36.73
N ILE A 108 -16.77 -10.47 -35.85
CA ILE A 108 -18.22 -10.40 -36.15
C ILE A 108 -18.47 -9.46 -37.33
N LEU A 109 -17.88 -8.26 -37.31
CA LEU A 109 -18.03 -7.28 -38.40
C LEU A 109 -17.47 -7.80 -39.73
N LYS A 110 -16.33 -8.52 -39.71
CA LYS A 110 -15.78 -9.19 -40.90
C LYS A 110 -16.73 -10.28 -41.40
N GLY A 111 -17.22 -11.14 -40.52
CA GLY A 111 -18.18 -12.20 -40.89
C GLY A 111 -19.47 -11.64 -41.47
N ILE A 112 -19.98 -10.53 -40.91
CA ILE A 112 -21.12 -9.79 -41.45
C ILE A 112 -20.79 -9.25 -42.85
N ASN A 113 -19.64 -8.59 -43.03
CA ASN A 113 -19.23 -8.04 -44.32
C ASN A 113 -19.03 -9.12 -45.39
N GLU A 114 -18.43 -10.26 -45.04
CA GLU A 114 -18.27 -11.42 -45.92
C GLU A 114 -19.61 -12.05 -46.29
N LYS A 115 -20.56 -12.11 -45.35
CA LYS A 115 -21.92 -12.59 -45.61
C LYS A 115 -22.68 -11.65 -46.55
N TYR A 116 -22.60 -10.33 -46.33
CA TYR A 116 -23.16 -9.32 -47.23
C TYR A 116 -22.49 -9.32 -48.63
N GLN A 117 -21.18 -9.59 -48.72
CA GLN A 117 -20.51 -9.74 -50.01
C GLN A 117 -20.90 -11.02 -50.75
N LYS A 118 -21.12 -12.13 -50.03
CA LYS A 118 -21.63 -13.38 -50.63
C LYS A 118 -23.10 -13.28 -51.06
N GLU A 119 -23.94 -12.62 -50.26
CA GLU A 119 -25.36 -12.38 -50.59
C GLU A 119 -25.54 -11.46 -51.82
N ASN A 120 -24.59 -10.57 -52.10
CA ASN A 120 -24.57 -9.77 -53.34
C ASN A 120 -24.15 -10.54 -54.61
N THR A 121 -23.82 -11.83 -54.51
CA THR A 121 -23.53 -12.70 -55.67
C THR A 121 -24.51 -13.85 -55.88
N SER A 122 -25.58 -13.94 -55.07
CA SER A 122 -26.56 -15.01 -55.22
C SER A 122 -27.99 -14.50 -55.02
N SER A 123 -28.51 -13.83 -56.05
CA SER A 123 -29.94 -13.60 -56.19
C SER A 123 -30.66 -14.93 -56.48
N ALA A 124 -31.29 -15.51 -55.46
CA ALA A 124 -32.61 -16.17 -55.52
C ALA A 124 -32.84 -16.99 -54.24
N ASN A 125 -33.63 -16.46 -53.31
CA ASN A 125 -34.79 -17.13 -52.69
C ASN A 125 -35.21 -16.42 -51.39
N ILE A 126 -36.38 -15.78 -51.43
CA ILE A 126 -37.08 -15.31 -50.24
C ILE A 126 -37.77 -16.52 -49.57
N SER A 127 -37.50 -16.73 -48.27
CA SER A 127 -38.48 -17.16 -47.24
C SER A 127 -37.87 -17.78 -45.95
N LYS A 128 -36.54 -17.70 -45.72
CA LYS A 128 -35.95 -18.05 -44.40
C LYS A 128 -35.28 -16.87 -43.68
N ASP A 129 -34.71 -15.92 -44.40
CA ASP A 129 -34.02 -14.77 -43.80
C ASP A 129 -34.97 -13.81 -43.06
N ASP A 130 -36.21 -13.62 -43.53
CA ASP A 130 -37.16 -12.74 -42.87
C ASP A 130 -37.55 -13.24 -41.47
N ILE A 131 -37.64 -14.56 -41.28
CA ILE A 131 -37.94 -15.19 -39.97
C ILE A 131 -36.74 -15.06 -39.02
N GLU A 132 -35.53 -15.17 -39.55
CA GLU A 132 -34.30 -15.06 -38.76
C GLU A 132 -34.04 -13.59 -38.34
N ILE A 133 -34.28 -12.64 -39.25
CA ILE A 133 -34.26 -11.20 -38.95
C ILE A 133 -35.29 -10.84 -37.88
N GLU A 134 -36.49 -11.42 -37.93
CA GLU A 134 -37.53 -11.15 -36.94
C GLU A 134 -37.20 -11.73 -35.56
N LYS A 135 -36.58 -12.92 -35.51
CA LYS A 135 -36.03 -13.48 -34.26
C LYS A 135 -34.94 -12.61 -33.66
N ILE A 136 -33.98 -12.16 -34.47
CA ILE A 136 -32.89 -11.26 -34.02
C ILE A 136 -33.45 -9.93 -33.51
N LYS A 137 -34.49 -9.38 -34.14
CA LYS A 137 -35.17 -8.16 -33.67
C LYS A 137 -35.83 -8.36 -32.30
N ILE A 138 -36.44 -9.52 -32.04
CA ILE A 138 -37.04 -9.85 -30.74
C ILE A 138 -35.95 -10.00 -29.67
N GLU A 139 -34.86 -10.69 -29.99
CA GLU A 139 -33.73 -10.88 -29.07
C GLU A 139 -33.06 -9.55 -28.72
N ASN A 140 -32.84 -8.66 -29.70
CA ASN A 140 -32.31 -7.32 -29.46
C ASN A 140 -33.23 -6.45 -28.58
N ARG A 141 -34.55 -6.55 -28.74
CA ARG A 141 -35.51 -5.85 -27.87
C ARG A 141 -35.43 -6.36 -26.43
N LYS A 142 -35.29 -7.68 -26.27
CA LYS A 142 -35.15 -8.30 -24.94
C LYS A 142 -33.85 -7.87 -24.27
N LEU A 143 -32.72 -7.94 -24.99
CA LEU A 143 -31.42 -7.48 -24.50
C LEU A 143 -31.43 -5.98 -24.14
N LEU A 144 -32.10 -5.16 -24.95
CA LEU A 144 -32.26 -3.73 -24.64
C LEU A 144 -33.08 -3.52 -23.36
N GLN A 145 -34.15 -4.28 -23.17
CA GLN A 145 -34.98 -4.20 -21.98
C GLN A 145 -34.24 -4.71 -20.72
N ASP A 146 -33.46 -5.78 -20.85
CA ASP A 146 -32.59 -6.29 -19.79
C ASP A 146 -31.49 -5.28 -19.42
N SER A 147 -30.93 -4.58 -20.42
CA SER A 147 -29.97 -3.48 -20.20
C SER A 147 -30.60 -2.32 -19.43
N LEU A 148 -31.80 -1.86 -19.83
CA LEU A 148 -32.51 -0.79 -19.13
C LEU A 148 -32.87 -1.16 -17.69
N ASN A 149 -33.25 -2.43 -17.46
CA ASN A 149 -33.50 -2.94 -16.11
C ASN A 149 -32.22 -2.94 -15.27
N ASN A 150 -31.10 -3.38 -15.85
CA ASN A 150 -29.80 -3.35 -15.17
C ASN A 150 -29.35 -1.93 -14.83
N ASP A 151 -29.52 -0.98 -15.75
CA ASP A 151 -29.19 0.43 -15.49
C ASP A 151 -30.01 1.00 -14.32
N THR A 152 -31.29 0.62 -14.24
CA THR A 152 -32.17 1.00 -13.12
C THR A 152 -31.69 0.39 -11.79
N ILE A 153 -31.25 -0.87 -11.80
CA ILE A 153 -30.68 -1.53 -10.62
C ILE A 153 -29.39 -0.84 -10.18
N VAL A 154 -28.51 -0.49 -11.13
CA VAL A 154 -27.26 0.21 -10.85
C VAL A 154 -27.52 1.58 -10.24
N GLN A 155 -28.45 2.36 -10.79
CA GLN A 155 -28.82 3.66 -10.24
C GLN A 155 -29.35 3.54 -8.80
N ASN A 156 -30.20 2.55 -8.52
CA ASN A 156 -30.70 2.28 -7.16
C ASN A 156 -29.56 1.91 -6.19
N LEU A 157 -28.60 1.10 -6.63
CA LEU A 157 -27.45 0.72 -5.81
C LEU A 157 -26.52 1.91 -5.53
N GLU A 158 -26.27 2.76 -6.53
CA GLU A 158 -25.47 3.97 -6.36
C GLU A 158 -26.10 4.94 -5.36
N GLU A 159 -27.42 5.09 -5.40
CA GLU A 159 -28.15 5.91 -4.43
C GLU A 159 -28.03 5.34 -3.00
N LYS A 160 -28.20 4.02 -2.83
CA LYS A 160 -28.01 3.34 -1.54
C LYS A 160 -26.58 3.52 -1.01
N ILE A 161 -25.56 3.42 -1.88
CA ILE A 161 -24.16 3.66 -1.52
C ILE A 161 -23.94 5.12 -1.10
N ARG A 162 -24.52 6.08 -1.81
CA ARG A 162 -24.43 7.51 -1.47
C ARG A 162 -25.02 7.80 -0.09
N LEU A 163 -26.18 7.22 0.21
CA LEU A 163 -26.81 7.33 1.52
C LEU A 163 -25.92 6.75 2.62
N ILE A 164 -25.36 5.56 2.41
CA ILE A 164 -24.44 4.93 3.36
C ILE A 164 -23.21 5.82 3.61
N LYS A 165 -22.55 6.31 2.54
CA LYS A 165 -21.38 7.20 2.63
C LYS A 165 -21.66 8.48 3.42
N SER A 166 -22.85 9.06 3.27
CA SER A 166 -23.25 10.28 3.99
C SER A 166 -23.38 10.08 5.51
N ARG A 167 -23.48 8.83 5.99
CA ARG A 167 -23.61 8.48 7.41
C ARG A 167 -22.27 8.12 8.08
N PHE A 168 -21.15 8.21 7.35
CA PHE A 168 -19.82 8.09 7.94
C PHE A 168 -19.39 9.44 8.51
N GLU A 169 -19.08 9.45 9.80
CA GLU A 169 -18.52 10.62 10.47
C GLU A 169 -17.04 10.40 10.74
N LEU A 170 -16.25 11.46 10.56
CA LEU A 170 -14.82 11.45 10.87
C LEU A 170 -14.66 11.77 12.35
N LYS A 171 -14.31 10.78 13.17
CA LYS A 171 -13.91 11.01 14.56
C LYS A 171 -12.42 11.34 14.60
N SER A 172 -12.11 12.59 14.92
CA SER A 172 -10.73 12.99 15.26
C SER A 172 -10.56 13.02 16.78
N GLY A 173 -9.81 12.06 17.32
CA GLY A 173 -9.27 12.13 18.67
C GLY A 173 -7.88 12.77 18.68
N ALA A 174 -7.35 13.10 19.86
CA ALA A 174 -6.04 13.73 20.03
C ALA A 174 -4.84 12.93 19.46
N PHE A 175 -5.02 11.63 19.17
CA PHE A 175 -3.96 10.73 18.70
C PHE A 175 -4.33 9.84 17.51
N SER A 176 -5.57 9.89 16.99
CA SER A 176 -5.94 9.19 15.75
C SER A 176 -7.18 9.79 15.08
N LYS A 177 -7.24 9.69 13.76
CA LYS A 177 -8.45 9.95 12.95
C LYS A 177 -9.02 8.59 12.53
N SER A 178 -10.17 8.20 13.07
CA SER A 178 -10.92 7.02 12.61
C SER A 178 -12.19 7.48 11.89
N TYR A 179 -12.51 6.82 10.77
CA TYR A 179 -13.81 6.93 10.14
C TYR A 179 -14.70 5.84 10.72
N GLU A 180 -15.72 6.23 11.47
CA GLU A 180 -16.70 5.29 12.03
C GLU A 180 -18.05 5.53 11.35
N ALA A 181 -18.66 4.46 10.83
CA ALA A 181 -20.03 4.51 10.35
C ALA A 181 -20.96 4.63 11.56
N LYS A 182 -21.74 5.71 11.66
CA LYS A 182 -22.79 5.82 12.67
C LYS A 182 -24.14 5.51 12.01
N ILE A 183 -24.31 4.26 11.60
CA ILE A 183 -25.56 3.73 11.05
C ILE A 183 -26.21 2.85 12.10
N SER A 184 -27.46 3.15 12.46
CA SER A 184 -28.26 2.25 13.30
C SER A 184 -28.74 1.04 12.47
N ILE A 185 -29.04 -0.09 13.12
CA ILE A 185 -29.55 -1.28 12.44
C ILE A 185 -30.87 -0.97 11.71
N SER A 186 -31.73 -0.15 12.30
CA SER A 186 -32.98 0.30 11.65
C SER A 186 -32.73 1.16 10.42
N ASP A 187 -31.77 2.10 10.47
CA ASP A 187 -31.43 2.93 9.30
C ASP A 187 -30.83 2.07 8.17
N PHE A 188 -30.05 1.06 8.51
CA PHE A 188 -29.51 0.11 7.53
C PHE A 188 -30.65 -0.67 6.86
N GLU A 189 -31.57 -1.22 7.65
CA GLU A 189 -32.73 -1.96 7.12
C GLU A 189 -33.61 -1.08 6.22
N ASP A 190 -33.79 0.20 6.55
CA ASP A 190 -34.58 1.13 5.75
C ASP A 190 -33.90 1.53 4.42
N ILE A 191 -32.56 1.57 4.35
CA ILE A 191 -31.83 1.79 3.09
C ILE A 191 -31.95 0.60 2.14
N PHE A 192 -32.09 -0.62 2.66
CA PHE A 192 -32.09 -1.84 1.87
C PHE A 192 -33.48 -2.43 1.56
N LYS A 193 -34.56 -1.85 2.11
CA LYS A 193 -35.93 -2.04 1.59
C LYS A 193 -36.05 -1.55 0.14
#